data_AF-A0A3D9GM34-F1
#
_entry.id   AF-A0A3D9GM34-F1
#
_cell.length_a   1.000
_cell.length_b   1.000
_cell.length_c   1.000
_cell.angle_alpha   90.00
_cell.angle_beta   90.00
_cell.angle_gamma   90.00
#
_symmetry.space_group_name_H-M   'P 1'
#
loop_
_entity.id
_entity.type
_entity.pdbx_description
1 polymer ?
#
loop_
_entity_poly.entity_id
_entity_poly.type
_entity_poly.pdbx_seq_one_letter_code
_entity_poly.pdbx_strand_id
1 'polypeptide(L)'
;MQDCLIQTDEEVMLYRERMLEHFESGRSVIVPAKVTAASEIDIPFLFENAEISIVNLCRLTDSILMPSEANANGNRKYEFWLQDDFYRVIRSQAPSPYRAVYLQQDPLAVIIETQENEQGDRRLSRWVRRSKKQDLSLNIRWRYIEGEETEWHALDAHSPNDIHLLLQNGWRTLLTQVSVFEYYRRFIRPERIRALLSLPLAEPYDDFYDDDKSGFWSGSIYTAFRQPGVVRDGEEKPPCFLLAREKGEEMDIYHFVLEKDADGTEYVHILYQAENGYEHKAFPLWDPDKLKTAYWLFRMAERTLLSLNRSLLEGRAPYEAETFAIEYWEQKGYLR
;
A
#
# COMPACT_ATOMS: atom_id res chain seq x y z
N MET A 1 -25.15 -25.08 21.36
CA MET A 1 -26.22 -24.29 20.72
C MET A 1 -25.62 -23.54 19.54
N GLN A 2 -26.13 -23.86 18.35
CA GLN A 2 -25.66 -23.50 17.01
C GLN A 2 -26.75 -22.64 16.39
N ASP A 3 -26.73 -21.34 16.68
CA ASP A 3 -28.00 -20.61 16.58
C ASP A 3 -28.16 -19.80 15.29
N CYS A 4 -27.13 -19.65 14.47
CA CYS A 4 -27.25 -19.09 13.11
C CYS A 4 -26.50 -19.90 12.04
N LEU A 5 -26.02 -21.11 12.35
CA LEU A 5 -25.20 -21.89 11.42
C LEU A 5 -25.95 -23.16 11.00
N ILE A 6 -26.04 -23.39 9.70
CA ILE A 6 -26.38 -24.70 9.12
C ILE A 6 -25.07 -25.38 8.77
N GLN A 7 -24.91 -26.61 9.23
CA GLN A 7 -23.83 -27.48 8.83
C GLN A 7 -24.41 -28.51 7.86
N THR A 8 -23.98 -28.47 6.61
CA THR A 8 -24.17 -29.56 5.66
C THR A 8 -22.95 -30.48 5.71
N ASP A 9 -23.00 -31.62 5.04
CA ASP A 9 -21.88 -32.59 5.01
C ASP A 9 -20.59 -32.00 4.42
N GLU A 10 -20.68 -30.88 3.69
CA GLU A 10 -19.58 -30.27 2.96
C GLU A 10 -19.20 -28.87 3.46
N GLU A 11 -20.10 -28.12 4.13
CA GLU A 11 -19.81 -26.74 4.52
C GLU A 11 -20.60 -26.24 5.74
N VAL A 12 -20.05 -25.24 6.42
CA VAL A 12 -20.73 -24.50 7.49
C VAL A 12 -21.16 -23.15 6.94
N MET A 13 -22.47 -22.94 6.82
CA MET A 13 -23.07 -21.72 6.28
C MET A 13 -23.89 -20.98 7.32
N LEU A 14 -24.06 -19.67 7.13
CA LEU A 14 -24.98 -18.85 7.92
C LEU A 14 -26.42 -19.06 7.46
N TYR A 15 -27.34 -19.25 8.39
CA TYR A 15 -28.76 -19.44 8.13
C TYR A 15 -29.53 -18.13 8.32
N ARG A 16 -29.87 -17.52 7.18
CA ARG A 16 -30.51 -16.21 7.10
C ARG A 16 -31.76 -16.10 7.97
N GLU A 17 -32.65 -17.08 7.94
CA GLU A 17 -33.94 -17.01 8.66
C GLU A 17 -33.74 -16.96 10.17
N ARG A 18 -32.84 -17.79 10.73
CA ARG A 18 -32.49 -17.70 12.16
C ARG A 18 -31.74 -16.42 12.52
N MET A 19 -30.90 -15.90 11.61
CA MET A 19 -30.26 -14.60 11.84
C MET A 19 -31.29 -13.49 11.97
N LEU A 20 -32.31 -13.49 11.11
CA LEU A 20 -33.41 -12.52 11.15
C LEU A 20 -34.24 -12.67 12.42
N GLU A 21 -34.62 -13.90 12.80
CA GLU A 21 -35.35 -14.17 14.05
C GLU A 21 -34.57 -13.70 15.29
N HIS A 22 -33.24 -13.92 15.31
CA HIS A 22 -32.39 -13.45 16.39
C HIS A 22 -32.30 -11.94 16.42
N PHE A 23 -32.12 -11.29 15.28
CA PHE A 23 -32.10 -9.85 15.18
C PHE A 23 -33.43 -9.23 15.65
N GLU A 24 -34.57 -9.73 15.18
CA GLU A 24 -35.91 -9.26 15.56
C GLU A 24 -36.22 -9.49 17.05
N SER A 25 -35.64 -10.53 17.66
CA SER A 25 -35.80 -10.82 19.09
C SER A 25 -34.73 -10.18 19.98
N GLY A 26 -33.90 -9.28 19.45
CA GLY A 26 -32.84 -8.58 20.19
C GLY A 26 -31.70 -9.50 20.66
N ARG A 27 -31.56 -10.69 20.06
CA ARG A 27 -30.50 -11.66 20.35
C ARG A 27 -29.34 -11.48 19.38
N SER A 28 -28.12 -11.67 19.89
CA SER A 28 -26.92 -11.56 19.06
C SER A 28 -26.87 -12.68 18.02
N VAL A 29 -26.71 -12.31 16.75
CA VAL A 29 -26.44 -13.24 15.64
C VAL A 29 -24.98 -13.72 15.61
N ILE A 30 -24.10 -12.98 16.29
CA ILE A 30 -22.68 -13.31 16.47
C ILE A 30 -22.55 -14.04 17.81
N VAL A 31 -21.87 -15.18 17.83
CA VAL A 31 -21.50 -15.85 19.08
C VAL A 31 -20.07 -15.43 19.43
N PRO A 32 -19.86 -14.47 20.35
CA PRO A 32 -18.54 -13.88 20.58
C PRO A 32 -17.48 -14.91 20.96
N ALA A 33 -17.87 -15.95 21.71
CA ALA A 33 -17.01 -17.06 22.09
C ALA A 33 -16.50 -17.92 20.90
N LYS A 34 -17.12 -17.78 19.71
CA LYS A 34 -16.70 -18.45 18.47
C LYS A 34 -16.00 -17.51 17.49
N VAL A 35 -15.95 -16.21 17.79
CA VAL A 35 -15.12 -15.27 17.05
C VAL A 35 -13.70 -15.41 17.59
N THR A 36 -12.92 -16.29 16.99
CA THR A 36 -11.47 -16.32 17.23
C THR A 36 -10.87 -15.09 16.57
N ALA A 37 -10.11 -14.31 17.34
CA ALA A 37 -9.24 -13.29 16.76
C ALA A 37 -8.40 -13.97 15.68
N ALA A 38 -8.40 -13.39 14.47
CA ALA A 38 -7.56 -13.89 13.40
C ALA A 38 -6.11 -13.92 13.93
N SER A 39 -5.44 -15.07 13.82
CA SER A 39 -4.02 -15.16 14.16
C SER A 39 -3.27 -14.07 13.40
N GLU A 40 -2.35 -13.38 14.06
CA GLU A 40 -1.48 -12.45 13.36
C GLU A 40 -0.79 -13.19 12.21
N ILE A 41 -0.88 -12.60 11.02
CA ILE A 41 -0.24 -13.14 9.84
C ILE A 41 1.26 -13.05 10.11
N ASP A 42 1.95 -14.20 10.07
CA ASP A 42 3.41 -14.22 10.13
C ASP A 42 3.95 -13.64 8.81
N ILE A 43 4.37 -12.39 8.85
CA ILE A 43 4.89 -11.67 7.69
C ILE A 43 6.35 -12.08 7.50
N PRO A 44 6.70 -12.70 6.35
CA PRO A 44 8.07 -13.12 6.11
C PRO A 44 8.99 -11.90 6.06
N PHE A 45 10.09 -11.98 6.79
CA PHE A 45 11.16 -10.98 6.72
C PHE A 45 11.82 -11.03 5.33
N LEU A 46 11.89 -9.88 4.65
CA LEU A 46 12.35 -9.79 3.26
C LEU A 46 13.86 -9.93 3.11
N PHE A 47 14.61 -9.66 4.17
CA PHE A 47 16.06 -9.61 4.18
C PHE A 47 16.66 -10.87 4.80
N GLU A 48 17.91 -11.19 4.46
CA GLU A 48 18.60 -12.36 5.00
C GLU A 48 18.88 -12.21 6.51
N ASN A 49 19.22 -10.97 6.93
CA ASN A 49 19.46 -10.61 8.31
C ASN A 49 19.13 -9.12 8.53
N ALA A 50 19.21 -8.66 9.78
CA ALA A 50 18.96 -7.27 10.15
C ALA A 50 20.23 -6.40 10.23
N GLU A 51 21.36 -6.88 9.69
CA GLU A 51 22.63 -6.16 9.77
C GLU A 51 22.63 -4.94 8.84
N ILE A 52 23.38 -3.91 9.22
CA ILE A 52 23.65 -2.77 8.36
C ILE A 52 24.69 -3.20 7.33
N SER A 53 24.25 -3.43 6.09
CA SER A 53 25.08 -3.97 5.02
C SER A 53 24.74 -3.37 3.66
N ILE A 54 25.70 -3.39 2.75
CA ILE A 54 25.49 -2.93 1.36
C ILE A 54 24.40 -3.77 0.69
N VAL A 55 24.34 -5.06 1.00
CA VAL A 55 23.32 -5.98 0.46
C VAL A 55 21.93 -5.51 0.87
N ASN A 56 21.71 -5.24 2.16
CA ASN A 56 20.42 -4.77 2.66
C ASN A 56 20.08 -3.36 2.16
N LEU A 57 21.07 -2.46 2.06
CA LEU A 57 20.88 -1.12 1.48
C LEU A 57 20.47 -1.19 0.00
N CYS A 58 21.13 -2.03 -0.80
CA CYS A 58 20.74 -2.29 -2.19
C CYS A 58 19.33 -2.86 -2.26
N ARG A 59 18.98 -3.82 -1.40
CA ARG A 59 17.64 -4.42 -1.35
C ARG A 59 16.56 -3.39 -1.02
N LEU A 60 16.80 -2.50 -0.05
CA LEU A 60 15.89 -1.39 0.28
C LEU A 60 15.68 -0.44 -0.91
N THR A 61 16.74 -0.15 -1.66
CA THR A 61 16.72 0.81 -2.77
C THR A 61 16.30 0.22 -4.11
N ASP A 62 16.26 -1.11 -4.22
CA ASP A 62 15.70 -1.88 -5.34
C ASP A 62 14.29 -2.43 -5.03
N SER A 63 13.68 -1.98 -3.93
CA SER A 63 12.33 -2.36 -3.52
C SER A 63 11.26 -1.84 -4.49
N ILE A 64 10.12 -2.54 -4.57
CA ILE A 64 8.91 -2.12 -5.30
C ILE A 64 8.33 -0.79 -4.76
N LEU A 65 8.73 -0.36 -3.57
CA LEU A 65 8.34 0.93 -3.00
C LEU A 65 9.04 2.11 -3.67
N MET A 66 10.16 1.87 -4.36
CA MET A 66 10.93 2.91 -5.01
C MET A 66 10.17 3.44 -6.23
N PRO A 67 9.89 4.76 -6.30
CA PRO A 67 9.23 5.32 -7.46
C PRO A 67 10.02 5.12 -8.75
N SER A 68 9.27 5.01 -9.82
CA SER A 68 9.73 4.92 -11.20
C SER A 68 10.46 6.18 -11.66
N GLU A 69 9.82 7.32 -11.40
CA GLU A 69 10.30 8.63 -11.82
C GLU A 69 11.31 9.17 -10.82
N ALA A 70 12.41 9.69 -11.36
CA ALA A 70 13.35 10.46 -10.58
C ALA A 70 12.81 11.88 -10.38
N ASN A 71 13.08 12.47 -9.22
CA ASN A 71 12.83 13.88 -9.00
C ASN A 71 13.72 14.76 -9.89
N ALA A 72 13.52 16.09 -9.82
CA ALA A 72 14.30 17.06 -10.60
C ALA A 72 15.82 16.92 -10.48
N ASN A 73 16.31 16.31 -9.38
CA ASN A 73 17.73 16.10 -9.12
C ASN A 73 18.22 14.70 -9.56
N GLY A 74 17.41 13.93 -10.29
CA GLY A 74 17.76 12.57 -10.73
C GLY A 74 17.66 11.51 -9.62
N ASN A 75 17.12 11.86 -8.44
CA ASN A 75 16.98 10.96 -7.31
C ASN A 75 15.58 10.35 -7.26
N ARG A 76 15.51 9.05 -7.03
CA ARG A 76 14.30 8.34 -6.63
C ARG A 76 14.31 8.20 -5.12
N LYS A 77 13.17 8.40 -4.48
CA LYS A 77 13.03 8.18 -3.03
C LYS A 77 11.63 7.75 -2.66
N TYR A 78 11.54 6.92 -1.63
CA TYR A 78 10.31 6.77 -0.85
C TYR A 78 10.59 7.18 0.59
N GLU A 79 9.57 7.74 1.23
CA GLU A 79 9.68 8.25 2.59
C GLU A 79 8.37 8.07 3.35
N PHE A 80 8.48 7.85 4.65
CA PHE A 80 7.33 7.64 5.51
C PHE A 80 7.65 8.02 6.96
N TRP A 81 6.58 8.35 7.68
CA TRP A 81 6.61 8.53 9.13
C TRP A 81 6.04 7.27 9.78
N LEU A 82 6.67 6.84 10.86
CA LEU A 82 6.11 5.85 11.77
C LEU A 82 6.14 6.47 13.17
N GLN A 83 4.95 6.85 13.66
CA GLN A 83 4.84 7.69 14.86
C GLN A 83 5.65 8.97 14.67
N ASP A 84 6.62 9.26 15.53
CA ASP A 84 7.48 10.44 15.46
C ASP A 84 8.81 10.21 14.72
N ASP A 85 9.04 8.99 14.21
CA ASP A 85 10.25 8.65 13.47
C ASP A 85 10.05 8.81 11.96
N PHE A 86 11.02 9.45 11.29
CA PHE A 86 11.02 9.63 9.84
C PHE A 86 12.06 8.76 9.14
N TYR A 87 11.63 8.12 8.06
CA TYR A 87 12.42 7.22 7.24
C TYR A 87 12.41 7.69 5.79
N ARG A 88 13.59 7.72 5.17
CA ARG A 88 13.73 8.00 3.74
C ARG A 88 14.77 7.10 3.12
N VAL A 89 14.40 6.47 2.01
CA VAL A 89 15.30 5.62 1.22
C VAL A 89 15.52 6.28 -0.13
N ILE A 90 16.78 6.43 -0.53
CA ILE A 90 17.21 7.24 -1.68
C ILE A 90 18.02 6.37 -2.64
N ARG A 91 17.72 6.48 -3.93
CA ARG A 91 18.52 5.92 -5.01
C ARG A 91 18.75 6.98 -6.09
N SER A 92 20.01 7.24 -6.42
CA SER A 92 20.40 8.07 -7.55
C SER A 92 21.22 7.26 -8.54
N GLN A 93 21.03 7.57 -9.83
CA GLN A 93 21.76 6.96 -10.94
C GLN A 93 22.76 7.92 -11.59
N ALA A 94 22.80 9.19 -11.20
CA ALA A 94 23.67 10.20 -11.80
C ALA A 94 24.11 11.26 -10.77
N PRO A 95 25.36 11.76 -10.83
CA PRO A 95 26.44 11.38 -11.76
C PRO A 95 27.16 10.07 -11.41
N SER A 96 26.94 9.53 -10.21
CA SER A 96 27.42 8.20 -9.78
C SER A 96 26.30 7.46 -9.04
N PRO A 97 26.25 6.11 -9.07
CA PRO A 97 25.29 5.35 -8.30
C PRO A 97 25.40 5.71 -6.81
N TYR A 98 24.33 6.26 -6.26
CA TYR A 98 24.26 6.64 -4.86
C TYR A 98 23.03 5.99 -4.25
N ARG A 99 23.23 5.29 -3.13
CA ARG A 99 22.16 4.66 -2.36
C ARG A 99 22.29 5.12 -0.93
N ALA A 100 21.19 5.54 -0.33
CA ALA A 100 21.20 5.99 1.05
C ALA A 100 19.90 5.70 1.78
N VAL A 101 20.01 5.61 3.10
CA VAL A 101 18.91 5.60 4.05
C VAL A 101 19.13 6.74 5.03
N TYR A 102 18.12 7.59 5.17
CA TYR A 102 18.05 8.64 6.19
C TYR A 102 17.01 8.24 7.24
N LEU A 103 17.42 8.29 8.50
CA LEU A 103 16.63 8.02 9.69
C LEU A 103 16.61 9.29 10.54
N GLN A 104 15.46 9.66 11.06
CA GLN A 104 15.32 10.81 11.94
C GLN A 104 14.40 10.46 13.11
N GLN A 105 14.83 10.84 14.30
CA GLN A 105 14.07 10.80 15.54
C GLN A 105 14.47 12.05 16.32
N ASP A 106 13.57 13.01 16.40
CA ASP A 106 13.93 14.35 16.87
C ASP A 106 14.57 14.32 18.27
N PRO A 107 15.69 15.04 18.48
CA PRO A 107 16.32 16.01 17.56
C PRO A 107 17.45 15.43 16.69
N LEU A 108 17.53 14.10 16.50
CA LEU A 108 18.67 13.41 15.91
C LEU A 108 18.38 12.90 14.51
N ALA A 109 19.40 12.88 13.65
CA ALA A 109 19.33 12.26 12.35
C ALA A 109 20.59 11.44 12.02
N VAL A 110 20.39 10.33 11.33
CA VAL A 110 21.44 9.43 10.85
C VAL A 110 21.26 9.16 9.37
N ILE A 111 22.35 9.18 8.60
CA ILE A 111 22.36 8.77 7.20
C ILE A 111 23.37 7.63 6.99
N ILE A 112 22.92 6.58 6.30
CA ILE A 112 23.72 5.43 5.90
C ILE A 112 23.78 5.47 4.38
N GLU A 113 24.96 5.60 3.80
CA GLU A 113 25.11 5.82 2.37
C GLU A 113 26.26 5.04 1.76
N THR A 114 26.17 4.74 0.46
CA THR A 114 27.27 4.12 -0.29
C THR A 114 28.37 5.13 -0.60
N GLN A 115 29.61 4.73 -0.42
CA GLN A 115 30.80 5.46 -0.85
C GLN A 115 31.65 4.58 -1.77
N GLU A 116 32.20 5.15 -2.85
CA GLU A 116 33.17 4.45 -3.69
C GLU A 116 34.51 4.34 -2.96
N ASN A 117 35.08 3.13 -2.89
CA ASN A 117 36.42 2.94 -2.34
C ASN A 117 37.47 3.48 -3.31
N GLU A 118 38.13 4.58 -2.94
CA GLU A 118 39.25 5.13 -3.72
C GLU A 118 40.53 4.25 -3.68
N GLN A 119 40.57 3.21 -2.84
CA GLN A 119 41.74 2.34 -2.63
C GLN A 119 41.88 1.17 -3.61
N GLY A 120 41.22 1.23 -4.77
CA GLY A 120 41.48 0.32 -5.89
C GLY A 120 42.81 0.65 -6.58
N ASP A 121 43.91 0.18 -5.99
CA ASP A 121 45.29 0.12 -6.50
C ASP A 121 45.55 0.90 -7.82
N ARG A 122 46.03 2.15 -7.68
CA ARG A 122 46.36 3.07 -8.81
C ARG A 122 47.40 2.50 -9.79
N ARG A 123 47.94 1.30 -9.56
CA ARG A 123 48.98 0.66 -10.37
C ARG A 123 48.48 -0.36 -11.38
N LEU A 124 47.22 -0.79 -11.34
CA LEU A 124 46.67 -1.74 -12.31
C LEU A 124 45.58 -1.13 -13.20
N SER A 125 46.10 -0.54 -14.29
CA SER A 125 45.59 -0.53 -15.68
C SER A 125 44.24 0.14 -16.01
N ARG A 126 44.36 1.17 -16.88
CA ARG A 126 43.34 1.76 -17.77
C ARG A 126 42.58 0.76 -18.66
N TRP A 127 42.92 -0.53 -18.62
CA TRP A 127 42.40 -1.57 -19.52
C TRP A 127 41.35 -2.51 -18.88
N VAL A 128 41.10 -2.43 -17.57
CA VAL A 128 40.11 -3.30 -16.86
C VAL A 128 38.80 -2.56 -16.53
N ARG A 129 38.58 -1.36 -17.08
CA ARG A 129 37.37 -0.55 -16.80
C ARG A 129 36.05 -1.09 -17.37
N ARG A 130 36.06 -2.24 -18.06
CA ARG A 130 34.85 -2.81 -18.69
C ARG A 130 34.16 -3.93 -17.90
N SER A 131 34.66 -4.32 -16.72
CA SER A 131 33.98 -5.33 -15.88
C SER A 131 34.39 -5.27 -14.40
N LYS A 132 34.38 -4.09 -13.77
CA LYS A 132 34.62 -3.97 -12.33
C LYS A 132 33.29 -3.83 -11.60
N LYS A 133 32.92 -4.85 -10.81
CA LYS A 133 32.09 -4.66 -9.61
C LYS A 133 32.70 -3.46 -8.86
N GLN A 134 31.94 -2.37 -8.74
CA GLN A 134 32.37 -1.23 -7.92
C GLN A 134 32.61 -1.74 -6.51
N ASP A 135 33.78 -1.46 -5.96
CA ASP A 135 34.09 -1.76 -4.57
C ASP A 135 33.47 -0.64 -3.74
N LEU A 136 32.27 -0.90 -3.23
CA LEU A 136 31.48 0.04 -2.44
C LEU A 136 31.74 -0.23 -0.96
N SER A 137 31.81 0.83 -0.16
CA SER A 137 31.71 0.76 1.31
C SER A 137 30.49 1.52 1.81
N LEU A 138 30.13 1.29 3.06
CA LEU A 138 29.13 2.10 3.75
C LEU A 138 29.83 3.21 4.52
N ASN A 139 29.30 4.42 4.37
CA ASN A 139 29.59 5.55 5.23
C ASN A 139 28.36 5.83 6.09
N ILE A 140 28.56 6.06 7.38
CA ILE A 140 27.48 6.39 8.31
C ILE A 140 27.81 7.73 8.96
N ARG A 141 26.88 8.68 8.84
CA ARG A 141 27.00 10.02 9.41
C ARG A 141 25.78 10.35 10.25
N TRP A 142 25.95 11.25 11.21
CA TRP A 142 24.89 11.70 12.11
C TRP A 142 24.94 13.20 12.34
N ARG A 143 23.85 13.80 12.82
CA ARG A 143 23.78 15.21 13.23
C ARG A 143 22.64 15.45 14.22
N TYR A 144 22.69 16.57 14.94
CA TYR A 144 21.48 17.18 15.49
C TYR A 144 20.75 17.95 14.39
N ILE A 145 19.43 17.92 14.40
CA ILE A 145 18.57 18.57 13.40
C ILE A 145 18.48 20.06 13.70
N GLU A 146 18.43 20.41 14.99
CA GLU A 146 18.33 21.77 15.51
C GLU A 146 19.40 22.02 16.56
N GLY A 147 19.70 23.31 16.82
CA GLY A 147 20.71 23.75 17.79
C GLY A 147 22.00 24.25 17.14
N GLU A 148 23.08 24.30 17.92
CA GLU A 148 24.37 24.84 17.47
C GLU A 148 25.22 23.82 16.69
N GLU A 149 25.03 22.52 16.92
CA GLU A 149 25.81 21.42 16.29
C GLU A 149 24.98 20.67 15.22
N THR A 150 24.69 21.34 14.11
CA THR A 150 23.84 20.79 13.01
C THR A 150 24.62 20.19 11.84
N GLU A 151 25.95 20.14 11.96
CA GLU A 151 26.83 19.57 10.94
C GLU A 151 26.79 18.03 10.95
N TRP A 152 27.13 17.43 9.80
CA TRP A 152 27.20 15.97 9.70
C TRP A 152 28.55 15.47 10.22
N HIS A 153 28.52 14.64 11.26
CA HIS A 153 29.67 13.98 11.85
C HIS A 153 29.76 12.53 11.40
N ALA A 154 30.97 12.01 11.20
CA ALA A 154 31.15 10.58 10.97
C ALA A 154 30.80 9.80 12.23
N LEU A 155 30.13 8.67 12.08
CA LEU A 155 29.86 7.78 13.21
C LEU A 155 31.15 7.06 13.63
N ASP A 156 31.50 7.16 14.91
CA ASP A 156 32.63 6.47 15.51
C ASP A 156 32.29 5.98 16.93
N ALA A 157 33.27 5.40 17.62
CA ALA A 157 33.10 4.85 18.96
C ALA A 157 32.87 5.92 20.06
N HIS A 158 33.05 7.20 19.76
CA HIS A 158 32.86 8.32 20.69
C HIS A 158 31.56 9.07 20.42
N SER A 159 30.81 8.67 19.41
CA SER A 159 29.52 9.26 19.07
C SER A 159 28.52 9.03 20.21
N PRO A 160 27.56 9.96 20.41
CA PRO A 160 26.55 9.83 21.46
C PRO A 160 25.78 8.50 21.41
N ASN A 161 25.44 7.94 22.58
CA ASN A 161 24.79 6.62 22.68
C ASN A 161 23.39 6.59 22.04
N ASP A 162 22.66 7.68 22.11
CA ASP A 162 21.36 7.88 21.45
C ASP A 162 21.46 7.78 19.92
N ILE A 163 22.55 8.25 19.30
CA ILE A 163 22.83 8.04 17.87
C ILE A 163 22.99 6.54 17.55
N HIS A 164 23.73 5.80 18.37
CA HIS A 164 23.88 4.36 18.18
C HIS A 164 22.54 3.61 18.33
N LEU A 165 21.70 4.03 19.27
CA LEU A 165 20.36 3.47 19.47
C LEU A 165 19.43 3.78 18.30
N LEU A 166 19.41 5.03 17.83
CA LEU A 166 18.64 5.45 16.65
C LEU A 166 19.06 4.64 15.43
N LEU A 167 20.37 4.47 15.20
CA LEU A 167 20.87 3.68 14.08
C LEU A 167 20.40 2.22 14.17
N GLN A 168 20.60 1.56 15.32
CA GLN A 168 20.26 0.14 15.47
C GLN A 168 18.74 -0.11 15.38
N ASN A 169 17.96 0.68 16.13
CA ASN A 169 16.51 0.51 16.19
C ASN A 169 15.85 0.97 14.90
N GLY A 170 16.21 2.16 14.41
CA GLY A 170 15.65 2.73 13.18
C GLY A 170 15.96 1.85 11.97
N TRP A 171 17.18 1.31 11.85
CA TRP A 171 17.51 0.37 10.77
C TRP A 171 16.65 -0.89 10.81
N ARG A 172 16.53 -1.53 11.98
CA ARG A 172 15.73 -2.75 12.14
C ARG A 172 14.25 -2.48 11.89
N THR A 173 13.73 -1.36 12.37
CA THR A 173 12.36 -0.92 12.14
C THR A 173 12.13 -0.72 10.64
N LEU A 174 13.01 -0.02 9.94
CA LEU A 174 12.92 0.19 8.49
C LEU A 174 12.83 -1.14 7.72
N LEU A 175 13.75 -2.09 7.98
CA LEU A 175 13.73 -3.41 7.32
C LEU A 175 12.42 -4.16 7.59
N THR A 176 11.92 -4.06 8.82
CA THR A 176 10.65 -4.68 9.22
C THR A 176 9.49 -4.05 8.45
N GLN A 177 9.39 -2.72 8.44
CA GLN A 177 8.28 -2.03 7.78
C GLN A 177 8.30 -2.22 6.27
N VAL A 178 9.46 -2.20 5.62
CA VAL A 178 9.56 -2.50 4.19
C VAL A 178 9.11 -3.93 3.90
N SER A 179 9.43 -4.89 4.76
CA SER A 179 8.92 -6.27 4.62
C SER A 179 7.39 -6.32 4.68
N VAL A 180 6.77 -5.57 5.60
CA VAL A 180 5.31 -5.45 5.74
C VAL A 180 4.68 -4.79 4.50
N PHE A 181 5.24 -3.66 4.06
CA PHE A 181 4.74 -2.94 2.89
C PHE A 181 4.80 -3.80 1.63
N GLU A 182 5.94 -4.46 1.37
CA GLU A 182 6.08 -5.38 0.24
C GLU A 182 5.12 -6.56 0.33
N TYR A 183 4.97 -7.15 1.53
CA TYR A 183 4.08 -8.29 1.73
C TYR A 183 2.65 -7.98 1.29
N TYR A 184 2.04 -6.93 1.85
CA TYR A 184 0.65 -6.59 1.52
C TYR A 184 0.48 -6.12 0.08
N ARG A 185 1.42 -5.32 -0.45
CA ARG A 185 1.37 -4.84 -1.84
C ARG A 185 1.45 -5.98 -2.87
N ARG A 186 2.19 -7.05 -2.59
CA ARG A 186 2.28 -8.22 -3.49
C ARG A 186 0.95 -8.94 -3.72
N PHE A 187 -0.03 -8.78 -2.82
CA PHE A 187 -1.36 -9.36 -3.00
C PHE A 187 -2.28 -8.47 -3.83
N ILE A 188 -2.12 -7.16 -3.79
CA ILE A 188 -2.96 -6.22 -4.53
C ILE A 188 -2.28 -5.92 -5.86
N ARG A 189 -2.49 -6.85 -6.80
CA ARG A 189 -1.83 -6.82 -8.11
C ARG A 189 -2.64 -6.02 -9.14
N PRO A 190 -1.99 -5.43 -10.15
CA PRO A 190 -2.68 -4.67 -11.17
C PRO A 190 -3.78 -5.48 -11.89
N GLU A 191 -3.55 -6.77 -12.13
CA GLU A 191 -4.52 -7.66 -12.79
C GLU A 191 -5.83 -7.76 -12.01
N ARG A 192 -5.78 -7.75 -10.67
CA ARG A 192 -6.96 -7.82 -9.82
C ARG A 192 -7.76 -6.53 -9.89
N ILE A 193 -7.09 -5.37 -9.91
CA ILE A 193 -7.76 -4.08 -10.09
C ILE A 193 -8.43 -4.00 -11.47
N ARG A 194 -7.71 -4.36 -12.53
CA ARG A 194 -8.28 -4.40 -13.89
C ARG A 194 -9.51 -5.31 -13.97
N ALA A 195 -9.43 -6.50 -13.36
CA ALA A 195 -10.54 -7.44 -13.35
C ALA A 195 -11.79 -6.86 -12.65
N LEU A 196 -11.60 -6.11 -11.56
CA LEU A 196 -12.69 -5.42 -10.86
C LEU A 196 -13.28 -4.27 -11.68
N LEU A 197 -12.42 -3.44 -12.30
CA LEU A 197 -12.86 -2.35 -13.16
C LEU A 197 -13.60 -2.82 -14.40
N SER A 198 -13.28 -4.03 -14.90
CA SER A 198 -13.91 -4.63 -16.08
C SER A 198 -15.21 -5.41 -15.79
N LEU A 199 -15.71 -5.41 -14.55
CA LEU A 199 -16.95 -6.11 -14.24
C LEU A 199 -18.14 -5.41 -14.92
N PRO A 200 -19.08 -6.15 -15.55
CA PRO A 200 -20.37 -5.60 -15.98
C PRO A 200 -21.11 -4.81 -14.89
N LEU A 201 -20.94 -5.23 -13.63
CA LEU A 201 -21.42 -4.53 -12.46
C LEU A 201 -20.86 -3.10 -12.32
N ALA A 202 -19.63 -2.85 -12.74
CA ALA A 202 -18.98 -1.54 -12.65
C ALA A 202 -19.24 -0.63 -13.87
N GLU A 203 -19.74 -1.17 -14.98
CA GLU A 203 -19.94 -0.44 -16.24
C GLU A 203 -20.80 0.84 -16.14
N PRO A 204 -21.95 0.86 -15.41
CA PRO A 204 -22.76 2.08 -15.33
C PRO A 204 -22.12 3.17 -14.47
N TYR A 205 -21.14 2.82 -13.64
CA TYR A 205 -20.44 3.74 -12.75
C TYR A 205 -19.17 4.27 -13.43
N ASP A 206 -19.34 4.93 -14.57
CA ASP A 206 -18.23 5.38 -15.44
C ASP A 206 -17.75 6.80 -15.15
N ASP A 207 -18.47 7.56 -14.33
CA ASP A 207 -18.09 8.92 -13.92
C ASP A 207 -17.64 8.96 -12.46
N PHE A 208 -16.33 8.74 -12.25
CA PHE A 208 -15.71 8.75 -10.93
C PHE A 208 -15.80 10.09 -10.18
N TYR A 209 -16.14 11.18 -10.87
CA TYR A 209 -16.19 12.53 -10.30
C TYR A 209 -17.61 13.06 -10.15
N ASP A 210 -18.60 12.22 -10.47
CA ASP A 210 -20.01 12.43 -10.19
C ASP A 210 -20.36 11.63 -8.91
N ASP A 211 -20.85 12.34 -7.88
CA ASP A 211 -21.18 11.74 -6.59
C ASP A 211 -22.25 10.64 -6.72
N ASP A 212 -23.11 10.72 -7.73
CA ASP A 212 -24.20 9.76 -7.96
C ASP A 212 -23.79 8.61 -8.90
N LYS A 213 -22.71 8.76 -9.68
CA LYS A 213 -22.28 7.78 -10.71
C LYS A 213 -20.88 7.24 -10.53
N SER A 214 -20.19 7.60 -9.45
CA SER A 214 -18.83 7.14 -9.22
C SER A 214 -18.76 5.70 -8.71
N GLY A 215 -19.82 5.22 -8.04
CA GLY A 215 -19.83 3.95 -7.34
C GLY A 215 -21.14 3.65 -6.64
N PHE A 216 -21.13 2.63 -5.79
CA PHE A 216 -22.31 2.21 -5.01
C PHE A 216 -21.91 1.55 -3.69
N TRP A 217 -22.87 1.45 -2.78
CA TRP A 217 -22.74 0.77 -1.50
C TRP A 217 -23.06 -0.72 -1.61
N SER A 218 -22.30 -1.53 -0.88
CA SER A 218 -22.64 -2.91 -0.58
C SER A 218 -22.50 -3.15 0.93
N GLY A 219 -23.61 -3.01 1.64
CA GLY A 219 -23.64 -2.99 3.09
C GLY A 219 -22.83 -1.80 3.62
N SER A 220 -21.77 -2.06 4.40
CA SER A 220 -20.93 -1.01 5.00
C SER A 220 -19.69 -0.62 4.19
N ILE A 221 -19.62 -1.05 2.92
CA ILE A 221 -18.49 -0.75 2.02
C ILE A 221 -19.02 -0.01 0.81
N TYR A 222 -18.46 1.16 0.56
CA TYR A 222 -18.62 1.87 -0.70
C TYR A 222 -17.50 1.50 -1.64
N THR A 223 -17.84 1.28 -2.91
CA THR A 223 -16.85 1.05 -3.97
C THR A 223 -17.10 1.98 -5.14
N ALA A 224 -16.05 2.64 -5.61
CA ALA A 224 -16.10 3.52 -6.77
C ALA A 224 -15.01 3.18 -7.79
N PHE A 225 -15.27 3.51 -9.07
CA PHE A 225 -14.51 3.01 -10.21
C PHE A 225 -14.11 4.14 -11.14
N ARG A 226 -12.79 4.38 -11.29
CA ARG A 226 -12.26 5.24 -12.35
C ARG A 226 -11.75 4.37 -13.48
N GLN A 227 -12.49 4.38 -14.59
CA GLN A 227 -12.16 3.59 -15.77
C GLN A 227 -10.92 4.12 -16.50
N PRO A 228 -10.21 3.28 -17.29
CA PRO A 228 -9.14 3.74 -18.18
C PRO A 228 -9.64 4.77 -19.20
N GLY A 229 -8.79 5.75 -19.55
CA GLY A 229 -9.12 6.79 -20.53
C GLY A 229 -9.94 7.98 -19.99
N VAL A 230 -10.26 8.01 -18.70
CA VAL A 230 -10.91 9.16 -18.07
C VAL A 230 -9.97 10.37 -18.08
N VAL A 231 -10.44 11.49 -18.66
CA VAL A 231 -9.69 12.76 -18.74
C VAL A 231 -10.31 13.78 -17.80
N ARG A 232 -9.50 14.38 -16.92
CA ARG A 232 -9.90 15.49 -16.04
C ARG A 232 -8.84 16.58 -16.09
N ASP A 233 -9.29 17.83 -16.19
CA ASP A 233 -8.41 19.01 -16.28
C ASP A 233 -7.38 18.93 -17.43
N GLY A 234 -7.77 18.29 -18.54
CA GLY A 234 -6.92 18.12 -19.73
C GLY A 234 -5.90 16.99 -19.64
N GLU A 235 -5.90 16.21 -18.56
CA GLU A 235 -4.98 15.10 -18.34
C GLU A 235 -5.73 13.78 -18.16
N GLU A 236 -5.24 12.70 -18.78
CA GLU A 236 -5.70 11.35 -18.48
C GLU A 236 -5.35 10.99 -17.04
N LYS A 237 -6.35 10.52 -16.29
CA LYS A 237 -6.17 10.11 -14.90
C LYS A 237 -6.00 8.59 -14.84
N PRO A 238 -5.09 8.09 -13.98
CA PRO A 238 -4.82 6.67 -13.89
C PRO A 238 -6.08 5.91 -13.43
N PRO A 239 -6.34 4.69 -13.94
CA PRO A 239 -7.45 3.87 -13.45
C PRO A 239 -7.39 3.68 -11.94
N CYS A 240 -8.53 3.67 -11.27
CA CYS A 240 -8.59 3.61 -9.81
C CYS A 240 -9.78 2.78 -9.35
N PHE A 241 -9.52 1.88 -8.40
CA PHE A 241 -10.57 1.30 -7.58
C PHE A 241 -10.54 1.97 -6.21
N LEU A 242 -11.63 2.61 -5.82
CA LEU A 242 -11.78 3.24 -4.51
C LEU A 242 -12.61 2.36 -3.60
N LEU A 243 -12.20 2.27 -2.34
CA LEU A 243 -12.95 1.60 -1.29
C LEU A 243 -13.08 2.55 -0.11
N ALA A 244 -14.31 2.85 0.30
CA ALA A 244 -14.58 3.53 1.55
C ALA A 244 -15.33 2.61 2.52
N ARG A 245 -15.03 2.75 3.81
CA ARG A 245 -15.76 2.07 4.89
C ARG A 245 -16.23 3.10 5.90
N GLU A 246 -17.51 3.05 6.25
CA GLU A 246 -18.05 3.82 7.37
C GLU A 246 -17.57 3.25 8.72
N LYS A 247 -17.18 4.16 9.62
CA LYS A 247 -16.77 3.87 10.98
C LYS A 247 -17.42 4.89 11.92
N GLY A 248 -18.73 4.77 12.10
CA GLY A 248 -19.51 5.76 12.82
C GLY A 248 -19.64 7.04 11.99
N GLU A 249 -19.14 8.16 12.49
CA GLU A 249 -19.12 9.45 11.76
C GLU A 249 -17.87 9.61 10.86
N GLU A 250 -16.88 8.71 11.00
CA GLU A 250 -15.64 8.73 10.20
C GLU A 250 -15.75 7.79 8.98
N MET A 251 -14.98 8.09 7.92
CA MET A 251 -14.79 7.19 6.78
C MET A 251 -13.32 6.88 6.57
N ASP A 252 -12.98 5.60 6.45
CA ASP A 252 -11.67 5.18 5.97
C ASP A 252 -11.72 5.03 4.45
N ILE A 253 -10.99 5.86 3.71
CA ILE A 253 -10.99 5.85 2.24
C ILE A 253 -9.64 5.39 1.71
N TYR A 254 -9.65 4.33 0.90
CA TYR A 254 -8.48 3.73 0.26
C TYR A 254 -8.62 3.82 -1.25
N HIS A 255 -7.58 4.32 -1.92
CA HIS A 255 -7.50 4.38 -3.38
C HIS A 255 -6.47 3.37 -3.87
N PHE A 256 -6.87 2.49 -4.78
CA PHE A 256 -6.00 1.51 -5.44
C PHE A 256 -5.80 1.95 -6.89
N VAL A 257 -4.76 2.75 -7.12
CA VAL A 257 -4.49 3.42 -8.39
C VAL A 257 -3.54 2.59 -9.23
N LEU A 258 -3.87 2.36 -10.50
CA LEU A 258 -2.98 1.73 -11.47
C LEU A 258 -2.03 2.75 -12.08
N GLU A 259 -0.75 2.61 -11.75
CA GLU A 259 0.32 3.46 -12.29
C GLU A 259 1.32 2.60 -13.06
N LYS A 260 2.07 3.25 -13.96
CA LYS A 260 3.12 2.60 -14.74
C LYS A 260 4.47 3.19 -14.37
N ASP A 261 5.44 2.30 -14.21
CA ASP A 261 6.84 2.67 -14.13
C ASP A 261 7.34 3.16 -15.51
N ALA A 262 8.49 3.83 -15.54
CA ALA A 262 9.11 4.36 -16.75
C ALA A 262 9.48 3.25 -17.75
N ASP A 263 9.68 2.01 -17.28
CA ASP A 263 9.88 0.83 -18.11
C ASP A 263 8.55 0.20 -18.62
N GLY A 264 7.41 0.80 -18.27
CA GLY A 264 6.07 0.35 -18.62
C GLY A 264 5.49 -0.71 -17.68
N THR A 265 6.23 -1.14 -16.65
CA THR A 265 5.74 -2.10 -15.65
C THR A 265 4.63 -1.46 -14.84
N GLU A 266 3.46 -2.09 -14.80
CA GLU A 266 2.34 -1.59 -14.01
C GLU A 266 2.44 -2.02 -12.54
N TYR A 267 2.05 -1.13 -11.63
CA TYR A 267 1.95 -1.40 -10.20
C TYR A 267 0.71 -0.75 -9.60
N VAL A 268 0.35 -1.16 -8.38
CA VAL A 268 -0.76 -0.56 -7.63
C VAL A 268 -0.22 0.42 -6.60
N HIS A 269 -0.55 1.70 -6.77
CA HIS A 269 -0.30 2.74 -5.80
C HIS A 269 -1.48 2.80 -4.82
N ILE A 270 -1.22 2.45 -3.56
CA ILE A 270 -2.23 2.48 -2.49
C ILE A 270 -2.13 3.83 -1.78
N LEU A 271 -3.22 4.61 -1.85
CA LEU A 271 -3.35 5.88 -1.16
C LEU A 271 -4.40 5.77 -0.06
N TYR A 272 -4.25 6.56 0.99
CA TYR A 272 -5.19 6.70 2.08
C TYR A 272 -5.66 8.15 2.21
N GLN A 273 -6.95 8.31 2.45
CA GLN A 273 -7.61 9.57 2.71
C GLN A 273 -8.41 9.42 4.01
N ALA A 274 -8.09 10.26 4.99
CA ALA A 274 -8.61 10.13 6.36
C ALA A 274 -10.03 10.67 6.55
N GLU A 275 -10.48 11.56 5.66
CA GLU A 275 -11.76 12.26 5.76
C GLU A 275 -12.41 12.34 4.38
N ASN A 276 -13.74 12.29 4.34
CA ASN A 276 -14.52 12.42 3.12
C ASN A 276 -14.58 13.90 2.68
N GLY A 277 -14.56 14.15 1.37
CA GLY A 277 -14.59 15.50 0.79
C GLY A 277 -13.52 15.71 -0.28
N TYR A 278 -13.84 16.51 -1.30
CA TYR A 278 -12.97 16.81 -2.44
C TYR A 278 -11.69 17.58 -2.05
N GLU A 279 -11.72 18.25 -0.91
CA GLU A 279 -10.63 19.02 -0.32
C GLU A 279 -9.56 18.14 0.34
N HIS A 280 -9.89 16.89 0.69
CA HIS A 280 -8.97 15.99 1.37
C HIS A 280 -8.10 15.25 0.35
N LYS A 281 -6.78 15.46 0.45
CA LYS A 281 -5.82 14.79 -0.41
C LYS A 281 -5.57 13.37 0.08
N ALA A 282 -5.58 12.42 -0.86
CA ALA A 282 -5.09 11.08 -0.61
C ALA A 282 -3.56 11.07 -0.63
N PHE A 283 -2.94 10.39 0.34
CA PHE A 283 -1.49 10.28 0.47
C PHE A 283 -1.03 8.83 0.35
N PRO A 284 0.18 8.57 -0.15
CA PRO A 284 0.76 7.23 -0.15
C PRO A 284 0.64 6.56 1.22
N LEU A 285 0.06 5.36 1.25
CA LEU A 285 -0.22 4.65 2.48
C LEU A 285 1.04 3.95 3.01
N TRP A 286 1.57 4.50 4.10
CA TRP A 286 2.78 4.01 4.78
C TRP A 286 2.55 3.70 6.26
N ASP A 287 1.33 3.31 6.60
CA ASP A 287 0.95 2.85 7.93
C ASP A 287 0.67 1.34 7.86
N PRO A 288 1.40 0.50 8.61
CA PRO A 288 1.25 -0.97 8.57
C PRO A 288 -0.15 -1.47 8.92
N ASP A 289 -0.80 -0.85 9.91
CA ASP A 289 -2.12 -1.24 10.39
C ASP A 289 -3.21 -0.82 9.40
N LYS A 290 -3.08 0.38 8.83
CA LYS A 290 -3.96 0.82 7.74
C LYS A 290 -3.72 0.01 6.48
N LEU A 291 -2.50 -0.39 6.16
CA LEU A 291 -2.22 -1.23 4.99
C LEU A 291 -2.79 -2.64 5.15
N LYS A 292 -2.67 -3.22 6.35
CA LYS A 292 -3.36 -4.47 6.72
C LYS A 292 -4.87 -4.31 6.55
N THR A 293 -5.43 -3.21 7.05
CA THR A 293 -6.86 -2.89 6.91
C THR A 293 -7.27 -2.76 5.44
N ALA A 294 -6.53 -1.99 4.64
CA ALA A 294 -6.73 -1.84 3.20
C ALA A 294 -6.74 -3.19 2.49
N TYR A 295 -5.80 -4.08 2.82
CA TYR A 295 -5.75 -5.43 2.27
C TYR A 295 -7.00 -6.25 2.62
N TRP A 296 -7.42 -6.25 3.88
CA TRP A 296 -8.61 -6.97 4.31
C TRP A 296 -9.88 -6.44 3.64
N LEU A 297 -10.04 -5.12 3.59
CA LEU A 297 -11.16 -4.48 2.93
C LEU A 297 -11.16 -4.78 1.43
N PHE A 298 -10.01 -4.70 0.76
CA PHE A 298 -9.89 -5.06 -0.64
C PHE A 298 -10.32 -6.51 -0.91
N ARG A 299 -9.89 -7.46 -0.07
CA ARG A 299 -10.31 -8.87 -0.17
C ARG A 299 -11.80 -9.07 0.03
N MET A 300 -12.40 -8.31 0.94
CA MET A 300 -13.84 -8.35 1.20
C MET A 300 -14.62 -7.77 0.02
N ALA A 301 -14.28 -6.56 -0.42
CA ALA A 301 -14.89 -5.90 -1.55
C ALA A 301 -14.77 -6.73 -2.83
N GLU A 302 -13.59 -7.30 -3.12
CA GLU A 302 -13.41 -8.15 -4.31
C GLU A 302 -14.38 -9.34 -4.30
N ARG A 303 -14.48 -10.06 -3.17
CA ARG A 303 -15.40 -11.20 -3.04
C ARG A 303 -16.86 -10.76 -3.22
N THR A 304 -17.23 -9.65 -2.61
CA THR A 304 -18.57 -9.08 -2.71
C THR A 304 -18.91 -8.69 -4.15
N LEU A 305 -18.05 -7.91 -4.81
CA LEU A 305 -18.24 -7.47 -6.19
C LEU A 305 -18.32 -8.66 -7.16
N LEU A 306 -17.47 -9.68 -7.00
CA LEU A 306 -17.53 -10.88 -7.83
C LEU A 306 -18.85 -11.66 -7.63
N SER A 307 -19.36 -11.72 -6.39
CA SER A 307 -20.64 -12.35 -6.07
C SER A 307 -21.84 -11.57 -6.63
N LEU A 308 -21.83 -10.25 -6.48
CA LEU A 308 -22.86 -9.36 -7.02
C LEU A 308 -22.87 -9.40 -8.55
N ASN A 309 -21.70 -9.35 -9.18
CA ASN A 309 -21.58 -9.45 -10.62
C ASN A 309 -22.09 -10.80 -11.14
N ARG A 310 -21.82 -11.90 -10.43
CA ARG A 310 -22.41 -13.22 -10.78
C ARG A 310 -23.93 -13.19 -10.71
N SER A 311 -24.49 -12.59 -9.66
CA SER A 311 -25.95 -12.47 -9.49
C SER A 311 -26.57 -11.62 -10.62
N LEU A 312 -25.92 -10.52 -10.99
CA LEU A 312 -26.32 -9.67 -12.12
C LEU A 312 -26.35 -10.47 -13.43
N LEU A 313 -25.30 -11.25 -13.70
CA LEU A 313 -25.22 -12.09 -14.91
C LEU A 313 -26.27 -13.23 -14.92
N GLU A 314 -26.83 -13.57 -13.77
CA GLU A 314 -27.95 -14.51 -13.64
C GLU A 314 -29.33 -13.82 -13.72
N GLY A 315 -29.38 -12.51 -14.01
CA GLY A 315 -30.61 -11.75 -14.13
C GLY A 315 -31.13 -11.15 -12.83
N ARG A 316 -30.30 -11.03 -11.80
CA ARG A 316 -30.69 -10.52 -10.47
C ARG A 316 -29.89 -9.27 -10.13
N ALA A 317 -30.59 -8.14 -10.04
CA ALA A 317 -29.97 -6.87 -9.66
C ALA A 317 -29.42 -6.93 -8.21
N PRO A 318 -28.31 -6.24 -7.91
CA PRO A 318 -27.91 -5.95 -6.54
C PRO A 318 -29.02 -5.23 -5.80
N TYR A 319 -29.22 -5.56 -4.53
CA TYR A 319 -30.31 -5.00 -3.71
C TYR A 319 -30.20 -3.48 -3.54
N GLU A 320 -28.98 -2.95 -3.50
CA GLU A 320 -28.67 -1.53 -3.24
C GLU A 320 -28.39 -0.75 -4.54
N ALA A 321 -28.67 -1.33 -5.71
CA ALA A 321 -28.38 -0.68 -6.98
C ALA A 321 -29.27 0.54 -7.21
N GLU A 322 -28.65 1.62 -7.72
CA GLU A 322 -29.32 2.84 -8.12
C GLU A 322 -30.10 2.66 -9.43
N THR A 323 -31.16 3.47 -9.61
CA THR A 323 -32.07 3.38 -10.77
C THR A 323 -31.33 3.48 -12.11
N PHE A 324 -30.35 4.37 -12.23
CA PHE A 324 -29.61 4.53 -13.49
C PHE A 324 -28.79 3.27 -13.85
N ALA A 325 -28.25 2.57 -12.85
CA ALA A 325 -27.49 1.35 -13.05
C ALA A 325 -28.42 0.20 -13.47
N ILE A 326 -29.60 0.11 -12.85
CA ILE A 326 -30.65 -0.85 -13.26
C ILE A 326 -31.05 -0.62 -14.71
N GLU A 327 -31.40 0.61 -15.09
CA GLU A 327 -31.77 0.97 -16.47
C GLU A 327 -30.66 0.62 -17.47
N TYR A 328 -29.40 0.88 -17.11
CA TYR A 328 -28.25 0.51 -17.93
C TYR A 328 -28.16 -1.01 -18.13
N TRP A 329 -28.29 -1.79 -17.06
CA TRP A 329 -28.18 -3.25 -17.14
C TRP A 329 -29.36 -3.90 -17.86
N GLU A 330 -30.57 -3.34 -17.77
CA GLU A 330 -31.71 -3.74 -18.60
C GLU A 330 -31.44 -3.49 -20.09
N GLN A 331 -30.92 -2.30 -20.45
CA GLN A 331 -30.55 -1.97 -21.83
C GLN A 331 -29.46 -2.90 -22.39
N LYS A 332 -28.52 -3.35 -21.54
CA LYS A 332 -27.48 -4.32 -21.90
C LYS A 332 -27.97 -5.76 -21.94
N GLY A 333 -29.19 -6.04 -21.46
CA GLY A 333 -29.78 -7.37 -21.41
C GLY A 333 -29.25 -8.25 -20.29
N TYR A 334 -28.63 -7.67 -19.26
CA TYR A 334 -28.24 -8.39 -18.05
C TYR A 334 -29.46 -8.64 -17.15
N LEU A 335 -30.40 -7.69 -17.11
CA LEU A 335 -31.68 -7.80 -16.41
C LEU A 335 -32.82 -7.97 -17.42
N ARG A 336 -33.89 -8.66 -17.02
CA ARG A 336 -35.03 -9.00 -17.87
C ARG A 336 -36.34 -8.46 -17.32
#